data_AF-A0A1H6FB93-F1
#
_entry.id   AF-A0A1H6FB93-F1
#
_cell.length_a   1.000
_cell.length_b   1.000
_cell.length_c   1.000
_cell.angle_alpha   90.00
_cell.angle_beta   90.00
_cell.angle_gamma   90.00
#
_symmetry.space_group_name_H-M   'P 1'
#
loop_
_entity.id
_entity.type
_entity.pdbx_description
1 polymer ?
#
loop_
_entity_poly.entity_id
_entity_poly.type
_entity_poly.pdbx_seq_one_letter_code
_entity_poly.pdbx_strand_id
1 'polypeptide(L)'
;MTSAERIQYLANVLYFFPKENPELVQSALFTQICNTLEAEETEVLKAQQYHQEKGFKVTPIGIFSRQVSNLEDMLLFAFQHEQLDAADKKVLLSFSKTLGFSQQQIQMLASQSRERLLQQTQWEACWQCGTQKLRSFRFCPECGAHQKHTIALLESQKKQSPCFDPKKNKGLCLAFDQDIHSDVLLHLARSAPKYQEIAKSEQAGEHLWSFATWPQQKILDALPLATQLSKQSETQRGVYIEGVPQPWERCFAFLDCLQQRQCTYHPAEHCFGLNTDSPNIWGCQRAQLNWDKDASWLCDGQFESEQVFCLDKAKINHRLQTNLQNYHLCPFLQLKKIEQMLSQLPEKILIDQKNWGYQKITKERPGAITLDKPQQFAIGVAPLQFDEAQLWIKKIFEPMW
;
A
#
# COMPACT_ATOMS: atom_id res chain seq x y z
N MET A 1 -36.19 -9.22 32.97
CA MET A 1 -36.06 -9.84 31.65
C MET A 1 -35.95 -11.34 31.88
N THR A 2 -36.64 -12.17 31.11
CA THR A 2 -36.55 -13.63 31.29
C THR A 2 -35.19 -14.14 30.82
N SER A 3 -34.80 -15.34 31.27
CA SER A 3 -33.55 -15.97 30.84
C SER A 3 -33.48 -16.16 29.32
N ALA A 4 -34.60 -16.56 28.69
CA ALA A 4 -34.69 -16.69 27.25
C ALA A 4 -34.52 -15.35 26.50
N GLU A 5 -35.10 -14.27 27.02
CA GLU A 5 -34.92 -12.93 26.45
C GLU A 5 -33.47 -12.43 26.60
N ARG A 6 -32.78 -12.73 27.71
CA ARG A 6 -31.34 -12.43 27.89
C ARG A 6 -30.47 -13.16 26.88
N ILE A 7 -30.74 -14.43 26.65
CA ILE A 7 -30.01 -15.24 25.68
C ILE A 7 -30.18 -14.67 24.26
N GLN A 8 -31.42 -14.33 23.86
CA GLN A 8 -31.68 -13.71 22.55
C GLN A 8 -31.05 -12.30 22.45
N TYR A 9 -31.08 -11.51 23.53
CA TYR A 9 -30.45 -10.18 23.57
C TYR A 9 -28.97 -10.27 23.24
N LEU A 10 -28.27 -11.15 23.96
CA LEU A 10 -26.84 -11.34 23.81
C LEU A 10 -26.51 -11.96 22.45
N ALA A 11 -27.32 -12.91 21.96
CA ALA A 11 -27.14 -13.49 20.63
C ALA A 11 -27.31 -12.47 19.50
N ASN A 12 -28.24 -11.50 19.65
CA ASN A 12 -28.38 -10.38 18.71
C ASN A 12 -27.13 -9.51 18.66
N VAL A 13 -26.51 -9.23 19.82
CA VAL A 13 -25.26 -8.46 19.91
C VAL A 13 -24.08 -9.24 19.31
N LEU A 14 -23.95 -10.52 19.66
CA LEU A 14 -22.91 -11.41 19.15
C LEU A 14 -23.02 -11.70 17.65
N TYR A 15 -24.17 -11.45 17.02
CA TYR A 15 -24.30 -11.57 15.57
C TYR A 15 -23.31 -10.68 14.80
N PHE A 16 -22.99 -9.51 15.34
CA PHE A 16 -22.07 -8.54 14.73
C PHE A 16 -20.60 -8.80 15.13
N PHE A 17 -20.29 -10.00 15.61
CA PHE A 17 -18.96 -10.43 16.00
C PHE A 17 -18.17 -10.95 14.79
N PRO A 18 -16.85 -10.65 14.68
CA PRO A 18 -16.04 -11.16 13.57
C PRO A 18 -15.93 -12.70 13.64
N LYS A 19 -16.32 -13.39 12.57
CA LYS A 19 -16.27 -14.86 12.48
C LYS A 19 -14.86 -15.45 12.59
N GLU A 20 -13.84 -14.62 12.42
CA GLU A 20 -12.43 -15.04 12.31
C GLU A 20 -11.69 -15.06 13.66
N ASN A 21 -12.27 -14.54 14.76
CA ASN A 21 -11.53 -14.42 16.02
C ASN A 21 -12.38 -14.65 17.30
N PRO A 22 -12.59 -15.91 17.72
CA PRO A 22 -13.48 -16.27 18.83
C PRO A 22 -13.00 -15.84 20.23
N GLU A 23 -11.76 -15.35 20.40
CA GLU A 23 -11.22 -14.92 21.71
C GLU A 23 -11.76 -13.55 22.19
N LEU A 24 -12.44 -12.79 21.31
CA LEU A 24 -12.95 -11.44 21.57
C LEU A 24 -14.25 -11.36 22.41
N VAL A 25 -14.81 -12.48 22.87
CA VAL A 25 -15.94 -12.52 23.84
C VAL A 25 -15.57 -11.78 25.14
N GLN A 26 -14.27 -11.63 25.42
CA GLN A 26 -13.75 -10.89 26.56
C GLN A 26 -13.64 -9.37 26.32
N SER A 27 -14.39 -8.80 25.37
CA SER A 27 -14.41 -7.35 25.18
C SER A 27 -15.05 -6.66 26.40
N ALA A 28 -14.42 -5.59 26.90
CA ALA A 28 -14.92 -4.83 28.05
C ALA A 28 -16.36 -4.32 27.84
N LEU A 29 -16.72 -4.02 26.58
CA LEU A 29 -18.07 -3.64 26.19
C LEU A 29 -19.07 -4.79 26.38
N PHE A 30 -18.72 -6.01 25.99
CA PHE A 30 -19.58 -7.18 26.18
C PHE A 30 -19.78 -7.47 27.66
N THR A 31 -18.70 -7.43 28.45
CA THR A 31 -18.77 -7.57 29.90
C THR A 31 -19.70 -6.52 30.53
N GLN A 32 -19.65 -5.27 30.06
CA GLN A 32 -20.56 -4.22 30.53
C GLN A 32 -22.03 -4.50 30.15
N ILE A 33 -22.30 -4.99 28.95
CA ILE A 33 -23.65 -5.39 28.52
C ILE A 33 -24.14 -6.55 29.40
N CYS A 34 -23.34 -7.59 29.62
CA CYS A 34 -23.67 -8.70 30.51
C CYS A 34 -23.98 -8.22 31.93
N ASN A 35 -23.18 -7.31 32.48
CA ASN A 35 -23.42 -6.72 33.80
C ASN A 35 -24.72 -5.90 33.85
N THR A 36 -25.01 -5.13 32.80
CA THR A 36 -26.24 -4.31 32.71
C THR A 36 -27.50 -5.17 32.60
N LEU A 37 -27.38 -6.36 32.00
CA LEU A 37 -28.47 -7.32 31.86
C LEU A 37 -28.56 -8.30 33.05
N GLU A 38 -27.60 -8.24 33.98
CA GLU A 38 -27.43 -9.21 35.07
C GLU A 38 -27.46 -10.65 34.50
N ALA A 39 -26.73 -10.87 33.41
CA ALA A 39 -26.68 -12.14 32.72
C ALA A 39 -25.73 -13.12 33.41
N GLU A 40 -26.17 -14.34 33.63
CA GLU A 40 -25.33 -15.40 34.20
C GLU A 40 -24.39 -15.99 33.15
N GLU A 41 -23.26 -16.54 33.59
CA GLU A 41 -22.29 -17.21 32.69
C GLU A 41 -22.94 -18.31 31.84
N THR A 42 -23.91 -19.03 32.40
CA THR A 42 -24.67 -20.07 31.68
C THR A 42 -25.55 -19.51 30.56
N GLU A 43 -26.03 -18.26 30.69
CA GLU A 43 -26.83 -17.56 29.68
C GLU A 43 -25.93 -17.01 28.57
N VAL A 44 -24.73 -16.53 28.92
CA VAL A 44 -23.71 -16.09 27.96
C VAL A 44 -23.26 -17.24 27.06
N LEU A 45 -22.94 -18.40 27.63
CA LEU A 45 -22.56 -19.60 26.86
C LEU A 45 -23.67 -20.06 25.92
N LYS A 46 -24.94 -20.02 26.38
CA LYS A 46 -26.10 -20.35 25.54
C LYS A 46 -26.27 -19.35 24.39
N ALA A 47 -26.07 -18.06 24.62
CA ALA A 47 -26.14 -17.05 23.57
C ALA A 47 -25.03 -17.22 22.51
N GLN A 48 -23.84 -17.62 22.93
CA GLN A 48 -22.74 -17.95 22.01
C GLN A 48 -23.06 -19.15 21.12
N GLN A 49 -23.61 -20.22 21.70
CA GLN A 49 -24.02 -21.38 20.91
C GLN A 49 -25.17 -21.02 19.97
N TYR A 50 -26.15 -20.26 20.48
CA TYR A 50 -27.37 -19.96 19.75
C TYR A 50 -27.17 -19.07 18.51
N HIS A 51 -26.28 -18.07 18.56
CA HIS A 51 -26.01 -17.25 17.35
C HIS A 51 -25.22 -18.02 16.27
N GLN A 52 -24.53 -19.11 16.64
CA GLN A 52 -23.78 -19.96 15.72
C GLN A 52 -24.65 -21.02 15.04
N GLU A 53 -25.88 -21.25 15.52
CA GLU A 53 -26.80 -22.21 14.93
C GLU A 53 -27.22 -21.80 13.52
N LYS A 54 -27.30 -22.79 12.61
CA LYS A 54 -27.75 -22.57 11.24
C LYS A 54 -29.21 -22.12 11.24
N GLY A 55 -29.45 -20.86 10.87
CA GLY A 55 -30.79 -20.29 10.78
C GLY A 55 -31.12 -19.25 11.85
N PHE A 56 -30.17 -18.87 12.69
CA PHE A 56 -30.34 -17.76 13.63
C PHE A 56 -30.76 -16.47 12.92
N LYS A 57 -31.71 -15.74 13.52
CA LYS A 57 -32.21 -14.44 13.04
C LYS A 57 -32.23 -13.44 14.18
N VAL A 58 -31.69 -12.26 13.91
CA VAL A 58 -31.78 -11.13 14.83
C VAL A 58 -33.25 -10.70 14.94
N THR A 59 -33.80 -10.71 16.16
CA THR A 59 -35.23 -10.42 16.40
C THR A 59 -35.44 -9.49 17.61
N PRO A 60 -36.40 -8.55 17.55
CA PRO A 60 -36.71 -7.69 18.69
C PRO A 60 -37.20 -8.48 19.89
N ILE A 61 -36.84 -8.04 21.09
CA ILE A 61 -37.17 -8.71 22.35
C ILE A 61 -37.70 -7.76 23.41
N GLY A 62 -38.66 -8.25 24.19
CA GLY A 62 -39.26 -7.51 25.30
C GLY A 62 -39.98 -6.24 24.86
N ILE A 63 -40.12 -5.32 25.82
CA ILE A 63 -40.77 -4.01 25.64
C ILE A 63 -39.95 -3.09 24.72
N PHE A 64 -40.60 -2.09 24.14
CA PHE A 64 -39.98 -1.18 23.16
C PHE A 64 -38.65 -0.58 23.63
N SER A 65 -38.56 -0.09 24.88
CA SER A 65 -37.30 0.45 25.42
C SER A 65 -36.15 -0.54 25.39
N ARG A 66 -36.42 -1.83 25.62
CA ARG A 66 -35.42 -2.91 25.55
C ARG A 66 -35.02 -3.22 24.12
N GLN A 67 -35.95 -3.13 23.18
CA GLN A 67 -35.67 -3.29 21.77
C GLN A 67 -34.75 -2.16 21.26
N VAL A 68 -34.96 -0.93 21.74
CA VAL A 68 -34.09 0.21 21.43
C VAL A 68 -32.71 0.03 22.06
N SER A 69 -32.63 -0.34 23.34
CA SER A 69 -31.32 -0.63 23.98
C SER A 69 -30.57 -1.75 23.26
N ASN A 70 -31.27 -2.80 22.81
CA ASN A 70 -30.64 -3.88 22.06
C ASN A 70 -30.10 -3.39 20.71
N LEU A 71 -30.82 -2.50 20.03
CA LEU A 71 -30.34 -1.86 18.80
C LEU A 71 -29.11 -0.99 19.06
N GLU A 72 -29.11 -0.20 20.12
CA GLU A 72 -27.96 0.63 20.50
C GLU A 72 -26.73 -0.22 20.83
N ASP A 73 -26.90 -1.31 21.57
CA ASP A 73 -25.82 -2.23 21.92
C ASP A 73 -25.28 -2.96 20.68
N MET A 74 -26.15 -3.39 19.76
CA MET A 74 -25.74 -3.96 18.45
C MET A 74 -24.94 -2.94 17.62
N LEU A 75 -25.36 -1.68 17.60
CA LEU A 75 -24.64 -0.60 16.90
C LEU A 75 -23.29 -0.30 17.55
N LEU A 76 -23.23 -0.24 18.88
CA LEU A 76 -21.98 -0.05 19.64
C LEU A 76 -20.98 -1.17 19.32
N PHE A 77 -21.44 -2.41 19.34
CA PHE A 77 -20.62 -3.58 19.03
C PHE A 77 -20.14 -3.56 17.57
N ALA A 78 -21.03 -3.24 16.63
CA ALA A 78 -20.67 -3.13 15.22
C ALA A 78 -19.66 -2.00 14.94
N PHE A 79 -19.76 -0.87 15.64
CA PHE A 79 -18.81 0.24 15.49
C PHE A 79 -17.44 -0.04 16.12
N GLN A 80 -17.40 -0.79 17.21
CA GLN A 80 -16.14 -1.17 17.85
C GLN A 80 -15.21 -1.98 16.91
N HIS A 81 -15.79 -2.73 15.97
CA HIS A 81 -15.03 -3.65 15.11
C HIS A 81 -14.79 -3.13 13.67
N GLU A 82 -15.22 -1.90 13.35
CA GLU A 82 -15.00 -1.19 12.07
C GLU A 82 -15.40 -1.94 10.77
N GLN A 83 -16.01 -3.13 10.88
CA GLN A 83 -16.43 -3.97 9.77
C GLN A 83 -17.95 -4.12 9.79
N LEU A 84 -18.63 -3.23 9.07
CA LEU A 84 -20.05 -3.39 8.73
C LEU A 84 -20.17 -3.68 7.24
N ASP A 85 -20.32 -4.95 6.90
CA ASP A 85 -20.49 -5.35 5.51
C ASP A 85 -21.91 -4.98 4.99
N ALA A 86 -22.18 -5.26 3.71
CA ALA A 86 -23.48 -4.96 3.12
C ALA A 86 -24.62 -5.85 3.65
N ALA A 87 -24.32 -7.01 4.23
CA ALA A 87 -25.28 -7.93 4.83
C ALA A 87 -25.67 -7.47 6.25
N ASP A 88 -24.69 -7.07 7.07
CA ASP A 88 -24.90 -6.57 8.43
C ASP A 88 -25.74 -5.30 8.44
N LYS A 89 -25.46 -4.39 7.49
CA LYS A 89 -26.28 -3.19 7.28
C LYS A 89 -27.74 -3.52 6.96
N LYS A 90 -27.99 -4.57 6.17
CA LYS A 90 -29.36 -5.00 5.87
C LYS A 90 -30.07 -5.54 7.11
N VAL A 91 -29.35 -6.25 7.98
CA VAL A 91 -29.89 -6.79 9.25
C VAL A 91 -30.22 -5.67 10.24
N LEU A 92 -29.33 -4.68 10.43
CA LEU A 92 -29.61 -3.52 11.28
C LEU A 92 -30.78 -2.68 10.74
N LEU A 93 -30.86 -2.50 9.43
CA LEU A 93 -31.97 -1.78 8.79
C LEU A 93 -33.30 -2.53 8.89
N SER A 94 -33.31 -3.87 8.75
CA SER A 94 -34.53 -4.66 8.91
C SER A 94 -35.01 -4.67 10.36
N PHE A 95 -34.09 -4.77 11.31
CA PHE A 95 -34.39 -4.66 12.74
C PHE A 95 -34.99 -3.28 13.06
N SER A 96 -34.33 -2.20 12.62
CA SER A 96 -34.79 -0.83 12.86
C SER A 96 -36.15 -0.53 12.23
N LYS A 97 -36.42 -1.07 11.03
CA LYS A 97 -37.74 -0.98 10.37
C LYS A 97 -38.82 -1.72 11.14
N THR A 98 -38.49 -2.86 11.75
CA THR A 98 -39.41 -3.63 12.60
C THR A 98 -39.81 -2.85 13.85
N LEU A 99 -38.93 -1.96 14.33
CA LEU A 99 -39.21 -1.04 15.44
C LEU A 99 -39.94 0.24 15.01
N GLY A 100 -40.19 0.44 13.72
CA GLY A 100 -40.86 1.63 13.19
C GLY A 100 -39.98 2.88 13.10
N PHE A 101 -38.65 2.75 13.15
CA PHE A 101 -37.76 3.91 13.01
C PHE A 101 -37.66 4.42 11.58
N SER A 102 -37.70 5.74 11.42
CA SER A 102 -37.34 6.42 10.18
C SER A 102 -35.83 6.41 9.94
N GLN A 103 -35.41 6.63 8.69
CA GLN A 103 -33.99 6.69 8.34
C GLN A 103 -33.22 7.77 9.11
N GLN A 104 -33.87 8.91 9.40
CA GLN A 104 -33.26 9.98 10.20
C GLN A 104 -33.06 9.57 11.67
N GLN A 105 -34.02 8.87 12.26
CA GLN A 105 -33.89 8.35 13.62
C GLN A 105 -32.79 7.29 13.73
N ILE A 106 -32.64 6.43 12.72
CA ILE A 106 -31.55 5.45 12.65
C ILE A 106 -30.19 6.14 12.59
N GLN A 107 -30.06 7.21 11.79
CA GLN A 107 -28.83 7.99 11.71
C GLN A 107 -28.49 8.67 13.03
N MET A 108 -29.50 9.21 13.72
CA MET A 108 -29.32 9.83 15.04
C MET A 108 -28.89 8.81 16.10
N LEU A 109 -29.52 7.64 16.16
CA LEU A 109 -29.11 6.55 17.05
C LEU A 109 -27.69 6.10 16.75
N ALA A 110 -27.33 5.94 15.47
CA ALA A 110 -25.97 5.61 15.06
C ALA A 110 -24.94 6.67 15.50
N SER A 111 -25.26 7.97 15.39
CA SER A 111 -24.37 9.02 15.89
C SER A 111 -24.24 9.00 17.41
N GLN A 112 -25.32 8.80 18.14
CA GLN A 112 -25.33 8.75 19.61
C GLN A 112 -24.55 7.54 20.14
N SER A 113 -24.70 6.37 19.52
CA SER A 113 -23.90 5.18 19.84
C SER A 113 -22.40 5.44 19.63
N ARG A 114 -22.01 6.13 18.55
CA ARG A 114 -20.60 6.52 18.35
C ARG A 114 -20.09 7.47 19.42
N GLU A 115 -20.87 8.49 19.79
CA GLU A 115 -20.52 9.43 20.85
C GLU A 115 -20.38 8.73 22.21
N ARG A 116 -21.27 7.78 22.52
CA ARG A 116 -21.23 7.00 23.75
C ARG A 116 -20.00 6.10 23.82
N LEU A 117 -19.63 5.46 22.71
CA LEU A 117 -18.38 4.69 22.60
C LEU A 117 -17.17 5.60 22.90
N LEU A 118 -17.16 6.82 22.35
CA LEU A 118 -16.12 7.81 22.64
C LEU A 118 -16.09 8.21 24.13
N GLN A 119 -17.23 8.39 24.78
CA GLN A 119 -17.32 8.75 26.21
C GLN A 119 -16.86 7.63 27.15
N GLN A 120 -17.16 6.36 26.84
CA GLN A 120 -16.72 5.22 27.65
C GLN A 120 -15.19 5.04 27.66
N THR A 121 -14.49 5.57 26.66
CA THR A 121 -13.02 5.57 26.59
C THR A 121 -12.34 6.74 27.34
N GLN A 122 -13.09 7.53 28.13
CA GLN A 122 -12.60 8.76 28.79
C GLN A 122 -12.13 8.60 30.24
N TRP A 123 -12.24 7.43 30.85
CA TRP A 123 -11.78 7.21 32.23
C TRP A 123 -10.59 6.26 32.24
N GLU A 124 -9.57 6.59 33.01
CA GLU A 124 -8.38 5.75 33.19
C GLU A 124 -7.96 5.72 34.66
N ALA A 125 -7.30 4.62 35.07
CA ALA A 125 -6.70 4.53 36.39
C ALA A 125 -5.40 5.34 36.44
N CYS A 126 -5.20 6.12 37.50
CA CYS A 126 -3.92 6.77 37.76
C CYS A 126 -2.80 5.73 37.86
N TRP A 127 -1.72 5.90 37.09
CA TRP A 127 -0.59 4.95 37.09
C TRP A 127 0.12 4.83 38.45
N GLN A 128 0.01 5.86 39.29
CA GLN A 128 0.70 5.94 40.57
C GLN A 128 -0.15 5.50 41.77
N CYS A 129 -1.46 5.82 41.78
CA CYS A 129 -2.32 5.55 42.94
C CYS A 129 -3.58 4.73 42.62
N GLY A 130 -3.80 4.35 41.36
CA GLY A 130 -4.93 3.50 40.94
C GLY A 130 -6.30 4.19 40.95
N THR A 131 -6.43 5.41 41.47
CA THR A 131 -7.69 6.16 41.48
C THR A 131 -8.20 6.38 40.06
N GLN A 132 -9.48 6.07 39.81
CA GLN A 132 -10.12 6.36 38.54
C GLN A 132 -10.26 7.87 38.36
N LYS A 133 -9.74 8.36 37.23
CA LYS A 133 -9.77 9.77 36.86
C LYS A 133 -10.20 9.91 35.41
N LEU A 134 -10.68 11.09 35.05
CA LEU A 134 -10.84 11.45 33.65
C LEU A 134 -9.46 11.45 32.98
N ARG A 135 -9.37 10.85 31.79
CA ARG A 135 -8.22 10.91 30.88
C ARG A 135 -7.74 12.34 30.65
N SER A 136 -8.68 13.29 30.70
CA SER A 136 -8.40 14.71 30.56
C SER A 136 -7.67 15.36 31.73
N PHE A 137 -7.38 14.67 32.83
CA PHE A 137 -6.60 15.23 33.94
C PHE A 137 -5.09 14.98 33.76
N ARG A 138 -4.32 16.08 33.59
CA ARG A 138 -2.84 16.07 33.48
C ARG A 138 -2.16 15.62 34.77
N PHE A 139 -2.80 15.84 35.90
CA PHE A 139 -2.33 15.46 37.22
C PHE A 139 -3.42 14.65 37.91
N CYS A 140 -3.03 13.62 38.66
CA CYS A 140 -3.98 12.93 39.52
C CYS A 140 -4.44 13.89 40.63
N PRO A 141 -5.76 14.13 40.80
CA PRO A 141 -6.26 15.01 41.85
C PRO A 141 -5.96 14.49 43.26
N GLU A 142 -5.77 13.19 43.42
CA GLU A 142 -5.50 12.57 44.72
C GLU A 142 -3.99 12.53 45.06
N CYS A 143 -3.15 12.09 44.13
CA CYS A 143 -1.72 11.86 44.43
C CYS A 143 -0.78 12.89 43.78
N GLY A 144 -1.30 13.84 43.01
CA GLY A 144 -0.51 14.88 42.34
C GLY A 144 0.40 14.36 41.21
N ALA A 145 0.44 13.04 40.97
CA ALA A 145 1.33 12.46 39.97
C ALA A 145 0.97 12.96 38.57
N HIS A 146 1.97 13.41 37.81
CA HIS A 146 1.82 13.79 36.41
C HIS A 146 1.51 12.53 35.60
N GLN A 147 0.39 12.58 34.88
CA GLN A 147 -0.12 11.43 34.13
C GLN A 147 0.44 11.53 32.72
N LYS A 148 1.16 10.51 32.26
CA LYS A 148 1.70 10.48 30.90
C LYS A 148 0.55 10.14 29.93
N HIS A 149 -0.20 11.20 29.59
CA HIS A 149 -1.19 11.38 28.50
C HIS A 149 -2.62 10.82 28.67
N THR A 150 -3.64 11.69 28.47
CA THR A 150 -4.69 11.63 27.41
C THR A 150 -5.63 12.89 27.44
N ILE A 151 -5.12 14.09 27.10
CA ILE A 151 -5.99 15.20 26.63
C ILE A 151 -5.73 15.38 25.13
N ALA A 152 -6.34 14.54 24.30
CA ALA A 152 -6.38 14.75 22.84
C ALA A 152 -7.81 14.85 22.29
N LEU A 153 -8.84 14.56 23.10
CA LEU A 153 -10.23 14.42 22.63
C LEU A 153 -11.17 15.61 22.90
N LEU A 154 -10.79 16.61 23.73
CA LEU A 154 -11.66 17.77 24.01
C LEU A 154 -11.08 19.13 23.60
N GLU A 155 -9.77 19.25 23.40
CA GLU A 155 -9.15 20.49 22.89
C GLU A 155 -9.01 20.50 21.35
N SER A 156 -9.28 19.37 20.69
CA SER A 156 -9.17 19.19 19.23
C SER A 156 -10.35 19.75 18.42
N GLN A 157 -11.37 20.35 19.06
CA GLN A 157 -12.43 21.06 18.32
C GLN A 157 -12.21 22.57 18.12
N LYS A 158 -11.16 23.19 18.68
CA LYS A 158 -10.89 24.63 18.39
C LYS A 158 -9.45 25.08 18.14
N LYS A 159 -8.46 24.19 18.12
CA LYS A 159 -7.17 24.50 17.50
C LYS A 159 -6.74 23.34 16.63
N GLN A 160 -6.65 23.63 15.32
CA GLN A 160 -6.03 22.77 14.32
C GLN A 160 -4.60 22.41 14.78
N SER A 161 -4.44 21.27 15.45
CA SER A 161 -3.18 20.54 15.39
C SER A 161 -3.09 19.90 14.01
N PRO A 162 -1.92 19.92 13.36
CA PRO A 162 -1.79 19.62 11.94
C PRO A 162 -2.09 18.14 11.70
N CYS A 163 -3.33 17.84 11.30
CA CYS A 163 -3.56 16.69 10.45
C CYS A 163 -2.66 16.92 9.22
N PHE A 164 -1.67 16.05 9.02
CA PHE A 164 -1.02 15.93 7.72
C PHE A 164 -2.13 15.54 6.77
N ASP A 165 -2.63 16.55 6.08
CA ASP A 165 -3.45 16.35 4.91
C ASP A 165 -2.44 16.02 3.81
N PRO A 166 -2.29 14.74 3.43
CA PRO A 166 -1.37 14.39 2.35
C PRO A 166 -1.68 15.24 1.11
N LYS A 167 -2.94 15.61 0.87
CA LYS A 167 -3.38 16.42 -0.28
C LYS A 167 -2.86 17.87 -0.26
N LYS A 168 -2.41 18.39 0.89
CA LYS A 168 -1.79 19.72 0.99
C LYS A 168 -0.28 19.68 0.72
N ASN A 169 0.32 18.50 0.71
CA ASN A 169 1.74 18.31 0.50
C ASN A 169 2.02 17.92 -0.95
N LYS A 170 2.43 18.91 -1.73
CA LYS A 170 2.93 18.72 -3.09
C LYS A 170 4.35 18.15 -3.04
N GLY A 171 4.65 17.18 -3.92
CA GLY A 171 5.93 16.48 -3.99
C GLY A 171 5.90 15.05 -3.44
N LEU A 172 7.08 14.55 -3.09
CA LEU A 172 7.31 13.21 -2.55
C LEU A 172 7.32 13.28 -1.02
N CYS A 173 6.47 12.50 -0.36
CA CYS A 173 6.48 12.32 1.08
C CYS A 173 6.79 10.88 1.46
N LEU A 174 7.76 10.70 2.33
CA LEU A 174 8.08 9.43 2.99
C LEU A 174 7.54 9.49 4.42
N ALA A 175 6.78 8.47 4.78
CA ALA A 175 6.23 8.32 6.12
C ALA A 175 6.76 7.03 6.74
N PHE A 176 7.02 7.04 8.05
CA PHE A 176 7.39 5.83 8.78
C PHE A 176 7.03 5.94 10.25
N ASP A 177 6.85 4.78 10.87
CA ASP A 177 6.60 4.65 12.30
C ASP A 177 7.91 4.90 13.09
N GLN A 178 7.86 5.76 14.11
CA GLN A 178 9.02 6.04 14.99
C GLN A 178 9.32 4.90 15.97
N ASP A 179 8.47 3.89 16.08
CA ASP A 179 8.82 2.64 16.75
C ASP A 179 9.99 1.93 16.06
N ILE A 180 10.31 2.33 14.82
CA ILE A 180 11.60 2.05 14.21
C ILE A 180 12.67 2.88 14.95
N HIS A 181 13.23 2.30 16.01
CA HIS A 181 14.29 2.90 16.85
C HIS A 181 15.63 3.10 16.09
N SER A 182 15.67 4.05 15.17
CA SER A 182 16.86 4.41 14.40
C SER A 182 17.08 5.92 14.39
N ASP A 183 18.07 6.37 15.16
CA ASP A 183 18.49 7.78 15.18
C ASP A 183 18.88 8.29 13.79
N VAL A 184 19.42 7.40 12.95
CA VAL A 184 19.79 7.70 11.56
C VAL A 184 18.55 8.03 10.71
N LEU A 185 17.45 7.27 10.86
CA LEU A 185 16.21 7.55 10.13
C LEU A 185 15.61 8.89 10.54
N LEU A 186 15.54 9.17 11.84
CA LEU A 186 15.02 10.45 12.35
C LEU A 186 15.88 11.63 11.88
N HIS A 187 17.20 11.48 11.92
CA HIS A 187 18.12 12.51 11.43
C HIS A 187 17.93 12.79 9.92
N LEU A 188 17.82 11.73 9.10
CA LEU A 188 17.56 11.86 7.66
C LEU A 188 16.17 12.41 7.36
N ALA A 189 15.17 12.13 8.19
CA ALA A 189 13.82 12.67 8.03
C ALA A 189 13.76 14.16 8.37
N ARG A 190 14.47 14.58 9.43
CA ARG A 190 14.54 15.99 9.87
C ARG A 190 15.33 16.89 8.92
N SER A 191 16.17 16.33 8.05
CA SER A 191 16.84 17.10 7.00
C SER A 191 15.94 17.44 5.81
N ALA A 192 14.72 16.89 5.77
CA ALA A 192 13.76 17.18 4.71
C ALA A 192 13.30 18.65 4.75
N PRO A 193 13.01 19.27 3.59
CA PRO A 193 12.50 20.64 3.51
C PRO A 193 11.23 20.88 4.35
N LYS A 194 10.40 19.85 4.50
CA LYS A 194 9.26 19.84 5.41
C LYS A 194 9.27 18.53 6.18
N TYR A 195 9.21 18.64 7.50
CA TYR A 195 9.16 17.51 8.42
C TYR A 195 8.03 17.72 9.43
N GLN A 196 7.28 16.66 9.71
CA GLN A 196 6.18 16.67 10.69
C GLN A 196 6.14 15.33 11.43
N GLU A 197 5.79 15.37 12.71
CA GLU A 197 5.56 14.20 13.55
C GLU A 197 4.09 14.17 13.94
N ILE A 198 3.41 13.05 13.71
CA ILE A 198 1.97 12.91 13.93
C ILE A 198 1.68 11.57 14.55
N ALA A 199 0.98 11.59 15.69
CA ALA A 199 0.43 10.37 16.27
C ALA A 199 -0.69 9.85 15.36
N LYS A 200 -0.52 8.64 14.81
CA LYS A 200 -1.60 7.87 14.20
C LYS A 200 -2.15 6.91 15.23
N SER A 201 -3.46 6.94 15.43
CA SER A 201 -4.15 5.88 16.15
C SER A 201 -4.34 4.71 15.18
N GLU A 202 -3.67 3.61 15.43
CA GLU A 202 -3.92 2.33 14.75
C GLU A 202 -4.54 1.35 15.75
N GLN A 203 -5.09 0.23 15.26
CA GLN A 203 -5.80 -0.76 16.09
C GLN A 203 -4.93 -1.36 17.22
N ALA A 204 -3.60 -1.23 17.13
CA ALA A 204 -2.61 -1.71 18.09
C ALA A 204 -2.10 -0.64 19.09
N GLY A 205 -2.50 0.64 18.94
CA GLY A 205 -2.03 1.74 19.79
C GLY A 205 -1.86 3.07 19.06
N GLU A 206 -1.51 4.13 19.80
CA GLU A 206 -1.05 5.38 19.20
C GLU A 206 0.43 5.26 18.84
N HIS A 207 0.73 5.19 17.54
CA HIS A 207 2.09 5.16 17.02
C HIS A 207 2.48 6.56 16.53
N LEU A 208 3.68 7.02 16.85
CA LEU A 208 4.17 8.32 16.38
C LEU A 208 4.76 8.15 14.99
N TRP A 209 4.14 8.74 13.98
CA TRP A 209 4.61 8.67 12.60
C TRP A 209 5.40 9.92 12.22
N SER A 210 6.56 9.72 11.61
CA SER A 210 7.37 10.77 10.99
C SER A 210 6.98 10.93 9.52
N PHE A 211 6.81 12.17 9.07
CA PHE A 211 6.52 12.54 7.69
C PHE A 211 7.58 13.50 7.18
N ALA A 212 8.32 13.09 6.15
CA ALA A 212 9.37 13.87 5.52
C ALA A 212 9.00 14.14 4.06
N THR A 213 8.90 15.42 3.66
CA THR A 213 8.42 15.82 2.33
C THR A 213 9.46 16.63 1.55
N TRP A 214 9.66 16.24 0.29
CA TRP A 214 10.53 16.91 -0.68
C TRP A 214 9.71 17.41 -1.88
N PRO A 215 10.00 18.63 -2.40
CA PRO A 215 9.51 19.05 -3.70
C PRO A 215 9.94 18.07 -4.81
N GLN A 216 9.17 17.99 -5.89
CA GLN A 216 9.45 17.07 -7.01
C GLN A 216 10.86 17.26 -7.61
N GLN A 217 11.40 18.48 -7.58
CA GLN A 217 12.74 18.79 -8.08
C GLN A 217 13.87 18.25 -7.18
N LYS A 218 13.56 17.89 -5.93
CA LYS A 218 14.51 17.43 -4.91
C LYS A 218 14.27 16.00 -4.47
N ILE A 219 13.64 15.17 -5.32
CA ILE A 219 13.42 13.74 -5.04
C ILE A 219 14.74 13.00 -4.75
N LEU A 220 15.83 13.43 -5.38
CA LEU A 220 17.18 12.91 -5.14
C LEU A 220 17.60 12.97 -3.67
N ASP A 221 17.26 14.06 -2.98
CA ASP A 221 17.62 14.27 -1.58
C ASP A 221 16.87 13.31 -0.64
N ALA A 222 15.76 12.71 -1.09
CA ALA A 222 14.98 11.74 -0.35
C ALA A 222 15.54 10.31 -0.42
N LEU A 223 16.45 10.03 -1.36
CA LEU A 223 16.96 8.68 -1.61
C LEU A 223 17.70 8.06 -0.42
N PRO A 224 18.51 8.79 0.37
CA PRO A 224 19.14 8.21 1.56
C PRO A 224 18.11 7.71 2.58
N LEU A 225 17.03 8.46 2.81
CA LEU A 225 15.94 8.05 3.71
C LEU A 225 15.19 6.85 3.12
N ALA A 226 14.80 6.91 1.85
CA ALA A 226 14.12 5.81 1.17
C ALA A 226 14.94 4.51 1.24
N THR A 227 16.26 4.62 1.08
CA THR A 227 17.20 3.50 1.14
C THR A 227 17.25 2.82 2.51
N GLN A 228 17.09 3.58 3.60
CA GLN A 228 17.06 2.99 4.94
C GLN A 228 15.67 2.41 5.26
N LEU A 229 14.62 3.06 4.78
CA LEU A 229 13.23 2.58 4.93
C LEU A 229 12.95 1.33 4.08
N SER A 230 13.70 1.09 2.99
CA SER A 230 13.53 -0.12 2.18
C SER A 230 13.80 -1.42 2.96
N LYS A 231 14.56 -1.33 4.06
CA LYS A 231 14.90 -2.45 4.96
C LYS A 231 13.83 -2.74 6.02
N GLN A 232 12.86 -1.84 6.18
CA GLN A 232 11.80 -1.95 7.20
C GLN A 232 10.58 -2.69 6.65
N SER A 233 9.71 -3.16 7.56
CA SER A 233 8.43 -3.78 7.19
C SER A 233 7.55 -2.80 6.40
N GLU A 234 6.76 -3.32 5.46
CA GLU A 234 5.78 -2.55 4.69
C GLU A 234 4.75 -1.85 5.59
N THR A 235 4.42 -2.44 6.74
CA THR A 235 3.49 -1.86 7.72
C THR A 235 4.05 -0.62 8.43
N GLN A 236 5.37 -0.47 8.46
CA GLN A 236 6.06 0.61 9.20
C GLN A 236 6.51 1.75 8.29
N ARG A 237 6.18 1.70 6.99
CA ARG A 237 6.57 2.71 6.00
C ARG A 237 5.43 3.05 5.07
N GLY A 238 5.46 4.25 4.50
CA GLY A 238 4.51 4.69 3.49
C GLY A 238 5.15 5.70 2.55
N VAL A 239 4.66 5.75 1.31
CA VAL A 239 5.06 6.75 0.32
C VAL A 239 3.82 7.43 -0.25
N TYR A 240 3.91 8.75 -0.40
CA TYR A 240 2.86 9.58 -0.98
C TYR A 240 3.48 10.46 -2.06
N ILE A 241 2.83 10.54 -3.22
CA ILE A 241 3.22 11.43 -4.32
C ILE A 241 2.05 12.38 -4.56
N GLU A 242 2.29 13.68 -4.47
CA GLU A 242 1.25 14.72 -4.58
C GLU A 242 0.06 14.45 -3.65
N GLY A 243 0.35 13.92 -2.45
CA GLY A 243 -0.66 13.57 -1.47
C GLY A 243 -1.48 12.31 -1.74
N VAL A 244 -1.12 11.54 -2.77
CA VAL A 244 -1.76 10.26 -3.08
C VAL A 244 -0.86 9.13 -2.57
N PRO A 245 -1.37 8.19 -1.76
CA PRO A 245 -0.60 7.03 -1.35
C PRO A 245 -0.21 6.20 -2.57
N GLN A 246 1.04 5.77 -2.64
CA GLN A 246 1.56 4.94 -3.73
C GLN A 246 2.16 3.65 -3.16
N PRO A 247 2.17 2.55 -3.94
CA PRO A 247 2.95 1.37 -3.61
C PRO A 247 4.44 1.72 -3.56
N TRP A 248 5.14 1.16 -2.58
CA TRP A 248 6.57 1.42 -2.38
C TRP A 248 7.39 0.99 -3.60
N GLU A 249 7.11 -0.20 -4.10
CA GLU A 249 7.79 -0.88 -5.21
C GLU A 249 7.62 -0.08 -6.50
N ARG A 250 6.45 0.52 -6.72
CA ARG A 250 6.21 1.38 -7.88
C ARG A 250 7.06 2.65 -7.86
N CYS A 251 7.38 3.15 -6.66
CA CYS A 251 8.17 4.37 -6.48
C CYS A 251 9.67 4.08 -6.42
N PHE A 252 10.07 2.95 -5.83
CA PHE A 252 11.42 2.70 -5.36
C PHE A 252 12.01 1.33 -5.76
N ALA A 253 11.41 0.62 -6.73
CA ALA A 253 12.00 -0.61 -7.28
C ALA A 253 13.42 -0.43 -7.84
N PHE A 254 13.86 0.80 -8.11
CA PHE A 254 15.22 1.10 -8.56
C PHE A 254 16.26 1.16 -7.43
N LEU A 255 15.88 1.17 -6.14
CA LEU A 255 16.82 1.42 -5.03
C LEU A 255 17.95 0.39 -4.97
N ASP A 256 17.65 -0.89 -5.10
CA ASP A 256 18.68 -1.94 -5.08
C ASP A 256 19.65 -1.80 -6.27
N CYS A 257 19.12 -1.46 -7.44
CA CYS A 257 19.92 -1.19 -8.64
C CYS A 257 20.81 0.05 -8.45
N LEU A 258 20.29 1.09 -7.79
CA LEU A 258 21.03 2.29 -7.47
C LEU A 258 22.20 2.01 -6.50
N GLN A 259 21.97 1.20 -5.46
CA GLN A 259 23.03 0.77 -4.55
C GLN A 259 24.11 -0.02 -5.29
N GLN A 260 23.71 -0.97 -6.13
CA GLN A 260 24.65 -1.73 -6.96
C GLN A 260 25.49 -0.81 -7.84
N ARG A 261 24.85 0.15 -8.53
CA ARG A 261 25.53 1.19 -9.32
C ARG A 261 26.58 1.94 -8.51
N GLN A 262 26.26 2.37 -7.29
CA GLN A 262 27.19 3.11 -6.42
C GLN A 262 28.38 2.27 -5.96
N CYS A 263 28.22 0.95 -5.85
CA CYS A 263 29.29 0.03 -5.47
C CYS A 263 30.13 -0.48 -6.66
N THR A 264 29.75 -0.17 -7.91
CA THR A 264 30.56 -0.56 -9.08
C THR A 264 31.74 0.37 -9.32
N TYR A 265 32.83 -0.17 -9.87
CA TYR A 265 34.03 0.61 -10.20
C TYR A 265 33.75 1.70 -11.25
N HIS A 266 32.83 1.44 -12.19
CA HIS A 266 32.35 2.40 -13.20
C HIS A 266 30.82 2.59 -13.12
N PRO A 267 30.32 3.48 -12.25
CA PRO A 267 28.88 3.71 -12.08
C PRO A 267 28.17 4.17 -13.35
N ALA A 268 28.85 4.92 -14.23
CA ALA A 268 28.26 5.39 -15.49
C ALA A 268 27.94 4.21 -16.44
N GLU A 269 28.78 3.18 -16.43
CA GLU A 269 28.67 2.01 -17.30
C GLU A 269 27.69 0.96 -16.78
N HIS A 270 27.41 0.95 -15.46
CA HIS A 270 26.50 0.00 -14.83
C HIS A 270 25.12 -0.04 -15.52
N CYS A 271 24.53 1.13 -15.79
CA CYS A 271 23.21 1.22 -16.43
C CYS A 271 23.19 0.58 -17.83
N PHE A 272 24.34 0.50 -18.51
CA PHE A 272 24.50 -0.08 -19.83
C PHE A 272 24.88 -1.55 -19.80
N GLY A 273 25.11 -2.16 -18.62
CA GLY A 273 25.45 -3.59 -18.53
C GLY A 273 26.78 -3.99 -19.16
N LEU A 274 27.68 -3.03 -19.35
CA LEU A 274 29.04 -3.28 -19.87
C LEU A 274 29.86 -4.17 -18.93
N ASN A 275 29.56 -4.15 -17.63
CA ASN A 275 30.22 -4.99 -16.62
C ASN A 275 29.69 -6.44 -16.56
N THR A 276 28.59 -6.75 -17.25
CA THR A 276 27.87 -8.02 -17.12
C THR A 276 27.79 -8.81 -18.44
N ASP A 277 28.62 -8.47 -19.43
CA ASP A 277 28.60 -9.05 -20.79
C ASP A 277 27.21 -9.04 -21.46
N SER A 278 26.32 -8.16 -21.00
CA SER A 278 24.95 -8.04 -21.48
C SER A 278 24.64 -6.56 -21.66
N PRO A 279 25.23 -5.94 -22.69
CA PRO A 279 25.10 -4.53 -22.95
C PRO A 279 23.65 -4.21 -23.24
N ASN A 280 23.21 -3.03 -22.89
CA ASN A 280 21.93 -2.51 -23.32
C ASN A 280 22.13 -1.09 -23.84
N ILE A 281 21.56 -0.82 -25.01
CA ILE A 281 21.64 0.49 -25.64
C ILE A 281 20.62 1.49 -25.06
N TRP A 282 19.76 1.04 -24.15
CA TRP A 282 18.64 1.81 -23.62
C TRP A 282 19.01 2.63 -22.37
N GLY A 283 20.23 2.51 -21.85
CA GLY A 283 20.66 3.25 -20.66
C GLY A 283 19.96 2.81 -19.36
N CYS A 284 19.42 1.60 -19.33
CA CYS A 284 18.88 0.99 -18.12
C CYS A 284 18.82 -0.53 -18.26
N GLN A 285 19.56 -1.27 -17.44
CA GLN A 285 19.52 -2.74 -17.40
C GLN A 285 18.12 -3.28 -17.08
N ARG A 286 17.29 -2.50 -16.36
CA ARG A 286 15.90 -2.87 -16.04
C ARG A 286 14.95 -2.78 -17.23
N ALA A 287 15.40 -2.23 -18.37
CA ALA A 287 14.68 -2.33 -19.62
C ALA A 287 14.55 -3.79 -20.10
N GLN A 288 15.46 -4.69 -19.69
CA GLN A 288 15.46 -6.11 -20.07
C GLN A 288 15.42 -6.35 -21.59
N LEU A 289 15.93 -5.40 -22.35
CA LEU A 289 16.05 -5.46 -23.81
C LEU A 289 17.54 -5.42 -24.17
N ASN A 290 18.29 -6.42 -23.70
CA ASN A 290 19.74 -6.44 -23.88
C ASN A 290 20.09 -6.56 -25.37
N TRP A 291 21.25 -6.02 -25.73
CA TRP A 291 21.84 -6.12 -27.06
C TRP A 291 22.64 -7.41 -27.13
N ASP A 292 21.97 -8.49 -27.48
CA ASP A 292 22.56 -9.81 -27.64
C ASP A 292 21.97 -10.51 -28.87
N LYS A 293 22.62 -11.60 -29.29
CA LYS A 293 22.22 -12.39 -30.47
C LYS A 293 20.84 -13.05 -30.34
N ASP A 294 20.36 -13.23 -29.11
CA ASP A 294 19.12 -13.92 -28.78
C ASP A 294 18.05 -12.92 -28.31
N ALA A 295 18.28 -11.63 -28.51
CA ALA A 295 17.47 -10.58 -27.92
C ALA A 295 16.07 -10.56 -28.53
N SER A 296 15.08 -10.93 -27.71
CA SER A 296 13.70 -11.07 -28.15
C SER A 296 13.09 -9.83 -28.81
N TRP A 297 13.61 -8.62 -28.55
CA TRP A 297 13.12 -7.40 -29.18
C TRP A 297 13.59 -7.21 -30.62
N LEU A 298 14.62 -7.93 -31.05
CA LEU A 298 15.05 -7.97 -32.45
C LEU A 298 14.18 -8.89 -33.33
N CYS A 299 13.26 -9.62 -32.71
CA CYS A 299 12.15 -10.30 -33.38
C CYS A 299 10.89 -9.43 -33.49
N ASP A 300 10.87 -8.23 -32.90
CA ASP A 300 9.71 -7.34 -32.98
C ASP A 300 9.72 -6.60 -34.33
N GLY A 301 9.19 -7.27 -35.36
CA GLY A 301 9.17 -6.76 -36.72
C GLY A 301 8.65 -7.79 -37.72
N GLN A 302 8.90 -7.55 -39.00
CA GLN A 302 8.52 -8.44 -40.09
C GLN A 302 9.52 -8.41 -41.23
N PHE A 303 9.69 -9.53 -41.93
CA PHE A 303 10.48 -9.59 -43.15
C PHE A 303 9.72 -8.95 -44.31
N GLU A 304 10.33 -7.95 -44.95
CA GLU A 304 9.84 -7.41 -46.24
C GLU A 304 10.37 -8.27 -47.39
N SER A 305 11.57 -8.81 -47.23
CA SER A 305 12.19 -9.84 -48.08
C SER A 305 13.13 -10.69 -47.24
N GLU A 306 13.70 -11.76 -47.81
CA GLU A 306 14.65 -12.62 -47.10
C GLU A 306 15.84 -11.84 -46.50
N GLN A 307 16.29 -10.77 -47.16
CA GLN A 307 17.46 -10.00 -46.74
C GLN A 307 17.11 -8.70 -45.99
N VAL A 308 15.82 -8.33 -45.91
CA VAL A 308 15.39 -7.05 -45.33
C VAL A 308 14.35 -7.28 -44.25
N PHE A 309 14.72 -6.94 -43.01
CA PHE A 309 13.85 -7.00 -41.85
C PHE A 309 13.40 -5.59 -41.43
N CYS A 310 12.10 -5.38 -41.32
CA CYS A 310 11.51 -4.12 -40.87
C CYS A 310 11.21 -4.20 -39.37
N LEU A 311 11.89 -3.36 -38.57
CA LEU A 311 11.66 -3.29 -37.12
C LEU A 311 10.36 -2.57 -36.78
N ASP A 312 9.59 -3.16 -35.87
CA ASP A 312 8.43 -2.52 -35.26
C ASP A 312 8.85 -1.68 -34.05
N LYS A 313 9.29 -0.45 -34.34
CA LYS A 313 9.67 0.52 -33.31
C LYS A 313 8.54 0.82 -32.32
N ALA A 314 7.28 0.76 -32.75
CA ALA A 314 6.15 1.04 -31.85
C ALA A 314 6.01 -0.06 -30.80
N LYS A 315 6.16 -1.32 -31.20
CA LYS A 315 6.15 -2.47 -30.28
C LYS A 315 7.35 -2.46 -29.33
N ILE A 316 8.54 -2.12 -29.83
CA ILE A 316 9.75 -1.95 -28.99
C ILE A 316 9.51 -0.83 -27.96
N ASN A 317 8.98 0.32 -28.38
CA ASN A 317 8.64 1.42 -27.47
C ASN A 317 7.66 0.96 -26.37
N HIS A 318 6.59 0.26 -26.76
CA HIS A 318 5.61 -0.24 -25.82
C HIS A 318 6.24 -1.17 -24.76
N ARG A 319 7.16 -2.06 -25.17
CA ARG A 319 7.91 -2.92 -24.25
C ARG A 319 8.81 -2.11 -23.32
N LEU A 320 9.53 -1.12 -23.84
CA LEU A 320 10.37 -0.21 -23.04
C LEU A 320 9.54 0.51 -21.97
N GLN A 321 8.40 1.10 -22.35
CA GLN A 321 7.50 1.78 -21.41
C GLN A 321 6.96 0.84 -20.35
N THR A 322 6.55 -0.37 -20.75
CA THR A 322 6.04 -1.40 -19.83
C THR A 322 7.10 -1.80 -18.81
N ASN A 323 8.32 -2.12 -19.27
CA ASN A 323 9.40 -2.59 -18.40
C ASN A 323 9.92 -1.47 -17.48
N LEU A 324 9.91 -0.22 -17.95
CA LEU A 324 10.48 0.92 -17.22
C LEU A 324 9.47 1.67 -16.34
N GLN A 325 8.18 1.31 -16.39
CA GLN A 325 7.12 2.01 -15.65
C GLN A 325 7.41 2.12 -14.15
N ASN A 326 7.93 1.08 -13.52
CA ASN A 326 8.24 1.05 -12.08
C ASN A 326 9.56 1.76 -11.71
N TYR A 327 10.29 2.25 -12.71
CA TYR A 327 11.61 2.87 -12.55
C TYR A 327 11.60 4.35 -12.96
N HIS A 328 10.43 4.93 -13.25
CA HIS A 328 10.27 6.31 -13.73
C HIS A 328 10.82 7.39 -12.78
N LEU A 329 10.97 7.08 -11.48
CA LEU A 329 11.58 7.95 -10.48
C LEU A 329 13.10 7.77 -10.33
N CYS A 330 13.70 6.84 -11.07
CA CYS A 330 15.15 6.65 -11.06
C CYS A 330 15.84 7.90 -11.65
N PRO A 331 16.78 8.53 -10.93
CA PRO A 331 17.42 9.76 -11.40
C PRO A 331 18.37 9.56 -12.58
N PHE A 332 18.82 8.33 -12.81
CA PHE A 332 19.69 7.98 -13.93
C PHE A 332 18.92 7.50 -15.16
N LEU A 333 17.60 7.33 -15.05
CA LEU A 333 16.76 6.94 -16.18
C LEU A 333 16.45 8.17 -17.05
N GLN A 334 16.88 8.12 -18.31
CA GLN A 334 16.76 9.23 -19.25
C GLN A 334 15.80 8.88 -20.39
N LEU A 335 14.49 8.90 -20.11
CA LEU A 335 13.45 8.51 -21.07
C LEU A 335 13.58 9.24 -22.42
N LYS A 336 13.92 10.54 -22.42
CA LYS A 336 14.15 11.31 -23.66
C LYS A 336 15.28 10.74 -24.52
N LYS A 337 16.36 10.23 -23.91
CA LYS A 337 17.45 9.60 -24.65
C LYS A 337 17.08 8.22 -25.17
N ILE A 338 16.21 7.49 -24.45
CA ILE A 338 15.64 6.22 -24.92
C ILE A 338 14.80 6.46 -26.17
N GLU A 339 13.97 7.49 -26.17
CA GLU A 339 13.20 7.90 -27.35
C GLU A 339 14.11 8.31 -28.51
N GLN A 340 15.18 9.06 -28.25
CA GLN A 340 16.20 9.40 -29.25
C GLN A 340 16.89 8.15 -29.82
N MET A 341 17.30 7.21 -28.96
CA MET A 341 17.89 5.94 -29.39
C MET A 341 16.95 5.18 -30.33
N LEU A 342 15.69 5.02 -29.94
CA LEU A 342 14.69 4.35 -30.76
C LEU A 342 14.45 5.07 -32.11
N SER A 343 14.45 6.40 -32.11
CA SER A 343 14.28 7.18 -33.33
C SER A 343 15.44 6.97 -34.31
N GLN A 344 16.66 6.82 -33.80
CA GLN A 344 17.87 6.67 -34.61
C GLN A 344 18.11 5.23 -35.07
N LEU A 345 17.51 4.23 -34.43
CA LEU A 345 17.58 2.85 -34.92
C LEU A 345 17.07 2.78 -36.37
N PRO A 346 17.68 1.94 -37.22
CA PRO A 346 17.20 1.76 -38.59
C PRO A 346 15.77 1.18 -38.57
N GLU A 347 14.90 1.66 -39.45
CA GLU A 347 13.59 1.02 -39.65
C GLU A 347 13.71 -0.29 -40.41
N LYS A 348 14.68 -0.34 -41.33
CA LYS A 348 14.98 -1.51 -42.17
C LYS A 348 16.41 -1.96 -41.92
N ILE A 349 16.58 -3.22 -41.57
CA ILE A 349 17.87 -3.86 -41.36
C ILE A 349 18.16 -4.76 -42.56
N LEU A 350 19.31 -4.52 -43.19
CA LEU A 350 19.84 -5.39 -44.24
C LEU A 350 20.68 -6.51 -43.58
N ILE A 351 20.34 -7.75 -43.89
CA ILE A 351 21.03 -8.93 -43.36
C ILE A 351 22.18 -9.27 -44.30
N ASP A 352 23.39 -8.86 -43.91
CA ASP A 352 24.60 -8.94 -44.73
C ASP A 352 25.62 -9.99 -44.25
N GLN A 353 25.31 -10.69 -43.15
CA GLN A 353 26.19 -11.64 -42.46
C GLN A 353 27.54 -11.05 -41.99
N LYS A 354 27.68 -9.71 -42.00
CA LYS A 354 28.86 -9.00 -41.47
C LYS A 354 28.51 -8.27 -40.19
N ASN A 355 27.39 -7.56 -40.21
CA ASN A 355 26.87 -6.75 -39.10
C ASN A 355 25.62 -7.41 -38.52
N TRP A 356 24.75 -7.90 -39.40
CA TRP A 356 23.48 -8.53 -39.01
C TRP A 356 23.36 -9.96 -39.56
N GLY A 357 22.93 -10.86 -38.69
CA GLY A 357 22.57 -12.23 -39.01
C GLY A 357 21.09 -12.51 -38.73
N TYR A 358 20.67 -13.73 -39.02
CA TYR A 358 19.32 -14.20 -38.69
C TYR A 358 19.24 -14.72 -37.26
N GLN A 359 18.18 -14.37 -36.55
CA GLN A 359 17.79 -15.07 -35.33
C GLN A 359 16.94 -16.29 -35.70
N LYS A 360 17.45 -17.49 -35.38
CA LYS A 360 16.95 -18.77 -35.91
C LYS A 360 16.18 -19.57 -34.87
N ILE A 361 15.14 -20.27 -35.30
CA ILE A 361 14.41 -21.26 -34.51
C ILE A 361 14.17 -22.55 -35.31
N THR A 362 13.91 -23.64 -34.59
CA THR A 362 13.69 -24.98 -35.16
C THR A 362 12.21 -25.29 -35.44
N LYS A 363 11.28 -24.52 -34.87
CA LYS A 363 9.84 -24.68 -35.07
C LYS A 363 9.29 -23.50 -35.86
N GLU A 364 8.45 -23.77 -36.85
CA GLU A 364 7.80 -22.71 -37.63
C GLU A 364 6.92 -21.83 -36.72
N ARG A 365 6.95 -20.51 -36.98
CA ARG A 365 6.11 -19.52 -36.30
C ARG A 365 5.49 -18.58 -37.34
N PRO A 366 4.31 -18.00 -37.05
CA PRO A 366 3.72 -16.97 -37.89
C PRO A 366 4.73 -15.83 -38.14
N GLY A 367 4.95 -15.47 -39.41
CA GLY A 367 5.88 -14.41 -39.81
C GLY A 367 7.35 -14.84 -39.95
N ALA A 368 7.67 -16.12 -39.72
CA ALA A 368 9.01 -16.64 -39.95
C ALA A 368 9.26 -16.93 -41.44
N ILE A 369 10.50 -16.76 -41.89
CA ILE A 369 10.94 -17.17 -43.24
C ILE A 369 11.74 -18.47 -43.18
N THR A 370 11.58 -19.33 -44.17
CA THR A 370 12.36 -20.57 -44.29
C THR A 370 13.75 -20.26 -44.81
N LEU A 371 14.79 -20.81 -44.17
CA LEU A 371 16.17 -20.69 -44.63
C LEU A 371 16.57 -21.92 -45.46
N ASP A 372 17.68 -21.82 -46.21
CA ASP A 372 18.20 -22.87 -47.12
C ASP A 372 18.41 -24.26 -46.47
N LYS A 373 18.46 -24.33 -45.12
CA LYS A 373 18.59 -25.59 -44.39
C LYS A 373 17.21 -26.09 -43.95
N PRO A 374 16.87 -27.38 -44.20
CA PRO A 374 15.61 -27.94 -43.76
C PRO A 374 15.47 -27.79 -42.23
N GLN A 375 14.30 -27.35 -41.78
CA GLN A 375 13.93 -27.13 -40.36
C GLN A 375 14.64 -25.94 -39.67
N GLN A 376 15.14 -24.95 -40.43
CA GLN A 376 15.59 -23.68 -39.88
C GLN A 376 14.71 -22.53 -40.37
N PHE A 377 14.13 -21.79 -39.42
CA PHE A 377 13.30 -20.62 -39.70
C PHE A 377 13.95 -19.38 -39.08
N ALA A 378 13.94 -18.26 -39.78
CA ALA A 378 14.32 -16.96 -39.22
C ALA A 378 13.09 -16.20 -38.74
N ILE A 379 13.17 -15.66 -37.52
CA ILE A 379 12.09 -14.89 -36.88
C ILE A 379 12.45 -13.42 -36.64
N GLY A 380 13.69 -13.05 -36.94
CA GLY A 380 14.19 -11.71 -36.71
C GLY A 380 15.67 -11.62 -37.06
N VAL A 381 16.30 -10.58 -36.55
CA VAL A 381 17.72 -10.28 -36.79
C VAL A 381 18.53 -10.45 -35.51
N ALA A 382 19.82 -10.68 -35.67
CA ALA A 382 20.77 -10.80 -34.58
C ALA A 382 22.02 -9.96 -34.91
N PRO A 383 22.48 -9.08 -34.02
CA PRO A 383 23.74 -8.37 -34.21
C PRO A 383 24.89 -9.37 -34.14
N LEU A 384 25.81 -9.30 -35.10
CA LEU A 384 26.99 -10.17 -35.14
C LEU A 384 28.17 -9.54 -34.40
N GLN A 385 28.18 -8.21 -34.26
CA GLN A 385 29.24 -7.46 -33.60
C GLN A 385 28.72 -6.80 -32.33
N PHE A 386 29.40 -7.07 -31.22
CA PHE A 386 29.06 -6.53 -29.91
C PHE A 386 29.49 -5.07 -29.76
N ASP A 387 30.55 -4.67 -30.45
CA ASP A 387 31.08 -3.30 -30.45
C ASP A 387 30.09 -2.27 -31.02
N GLU A 388 29.13 -2.71 -31.84
CA GLU A 388 28.04 -1.85 -32.33
C GLU A 388 27.21 -1.28 -31.18
N ALA A 389 26.98 -2.06 -30.12
CA ALA A 389 26.27 -1.55 -28.94
C ALA A 389 27.02 -0.37 -28.32
N GLN A 390 28.35 -0.43 -28.24
CA GLN A 390 29.16 0.66 -27.70
C GLN A 390 29.09 1.90 -28.59
N LEU A 391 29.07 1.74 -29.92
CA LEU A 391 28.90 2.86 -30.85
C LEU A 391 27.55 3.56 -30.65
N TRP A 392 26.47 2.80 -30.50
CA TRP A 392 25.15 3.35 -30.20
C TRP A 392 25.14 4.09 -28.86
N ILE A 393 25.66 3.45 -27.82
CA ILE A 393 25.78 4.04 -26.48
C ILE A 393 26.56 5.34 -26.55
N LYS A 394 27.73 5.36 -27.20
CA LYS A 394 28.54 6.57 -27.38
C LYS A 394 27.76 7.65 -28.11
N LYS A 395 27.19 7.34 -29.27
CA LYS A 395 26.46 8.31 -30.10
C LYS A 395 25.33 9.05 -29.36
N ILE A 396 24.62 8.38 -28.46
CA ILE A 396 23.46 8.96 -27.74
C ILE A 396 23.81 9.45 -26.33
N PHE A 397 24.75 8.79 -25.66
CA PHE A 397 25.05 8.98 -24.24
C PHE A 397 26.45 9.56 -23.95
N GLU A 398 27.31 9.81 -24.96
CA GLU A 398 28.66 10.38 -24.81
C GLU A 398 28.77 11.68 -24.01
N PRO A 399 27.78 12.59 -23.95
CA PRO A 399 27.90 13.77 -23.08
C PRO A 399 28.01 13.45 -21.57
N MET A 400 28.13 12.19 -21.17
CA MET A 400 28.13 11.72 -19.78
C MET A 400 29.28 10.78 -19.42
N TRP A 401 30.20 10.52 -20.34
CA TRP A 401 31.43 9.78 -20.04
C TRP A 401 32.45 10.70 -19.35
#